data_AF-A0A7R9WE27-F1
#
_entry.id   AF-A0A7R9WE27-F1
#
_cell.length_a   1.000
_cell.length_b   1.000
_cell.length_c   1.000
_cell.angle_alpha   90.00
_cell.angle_beta   90.00
_cell.angle_gamma   90.00
#
_symmetry.space_group_name_H-M   'P 1'
#
loop_
_entity.id
_entity.type
_entity.pdbx_description
1 polymer ?
#
loop_
_entity_poly.entity_id
_entity_poly.type
_entity_poly.pdbx_seq_one_letter_code
_entity_poly.pdbx_strand_id
1 'polypeptide(L)'
;GLCVALPIYYATGNRCKAFLWACISGVSEPIAALLGWAILANKFTDELYAILFGLVGGMMVTISARELLPTAHRYDPEDTVVTYCFIVGMIIMALSLVLFQL
;
A
#
# COMPACT_ATOMS: atom_id res chain seq x y z
N GLY A 1 -5.25 -3.74 3.67
CA GLY A 1 -6.15 -4.63 4.44
C GLY A 1 -6.99 -3.88 5.46
N LEU A 2 -6.40 -3.49 6.60
CA LEU A 2 -7.14 -2.88 7.72
C LEU A 2 -7.83 -1.56 7.35
N CYS A 3 -7.17 -0.72 6.53
CA CYS A 3 -7.74 0.51 6.00
C CYS A 3 -9.02 0.31 5.15
N VAL A 4 -9.21 -0.89 4.58
CA VAL A 4 -10.41 -1.24 3.80
C VAL A 4 -11.46 -1.93 4.68
N ALA A 5 -11.02 -2.78 5.61
CA ALA A 5 -11.91 -3.50 6.52
C ALA A 5 -12.64 -2.57 7.50
N LEU A 6 -11.95 -1.56 8.04
CA LEU A 6 -12.50 -0.66 9.06
C LEU A 6 -13.74 0.13 8.58
N PRO A 7 -13.71 0.85 7.45
CA PRO A 7 -14.89 1.59 6.97
C PRO A 7 -16.04 0.65 6.60
N ILE A 8 -15.76 -0.52 6.01
CA ILE A 8 -16.79 -1.52 5.68
C ILE A 8 -17.43 -2.08 6.95
N TYR A 9 -16.65 -2.30 8.00
CA TYR A 9 -17.17 -2.72 9.30
C TYR A 9 -18.04 -1.65 9.94
N TYR A 10 -17.59 -0.39 9.95
CA TYR A 10 -18.39 0.74 10.48
C TYR A 10 -19.70 0.95 9.70
N ALA A 11 -19.72 0.68 8.39
CA ALA A 11 -20.92 0.80 7.56
C ALA A 11 -21.87 -0.40 7.65
N THR A 12 -21.34 -1.62 7.83
CA THR A 12 -22.14 -2.87 7.69
C THR A 12 -22.40 -3.58 9.01
N GLY A 13 -21.64 -3.28 10.08
CA GLY A 13 -21.72 -3.94 11.39
C GLY A 13 -21.29 -5.40 11.44
N ASN A 14 -20.99 -6.03 10.30
CA ASN A 14 -20.66 -7.45 10.19
C ASN A 14 -19.16 -7.66 9.92
N ARG A 15 -18.47 -8.30 10.88
CA ARG A 15 -17.02 -8.58 10.85
C ARG A 15 -16.62 -9.52 9.71
N CYS A 16 -17.42 -10.55 9.42
CA CYS A 16 -17.11 -11.52 8.36
C CYS A 16 -17.18 -10.88 6.98
N LYS A 17 -18.15 -9.97 6.75
CA LYS A 17 -18.23 -9.22 5.48
C LYS A 17 -17.03 -8.30 5.33
N ALA A 18 -16.69 -7.52 6.36
CA ALA A 18 -15.54 -6.61 6.32
C ALA A 18 -14.21 -7.35 6.02
N PHE A 19 -14.01 -8.51 6.64
CA PHE A 19 -12.85 -9.36 6.38
C PHE A 19 -12.85 -9.91 4.95
N LEU A 20 -13.98 -10.45 4.47
CA LEU A 20 -14.08 -11.01 3.13
C LEU A 20 -13.78 -9.95 2.05
N TRP A 21 -14.34 -8.75 2.18
CA TRP A 21 -14.08 -7.65 1.25
C TRP A 21 -12.62 -7.19 1.28
N ALA A 22 -12.01 -7.11 2.46
CA ALA A 22 -10.59 -6.77 2.59
C ALA A 22 -9.67 -7.85 1.98
N CYS A 23 -10.02 -9.13 2.13
CA CYS A 23 -9.31 -10.24 1.49
C CYS A 23 -9.43 -10.20 -0.04
N ILE A 24 -10.63 -9.96 -0.58
CA ILE A 24 -10.84 -9.83 -2.03
C ILE A 24 -9.97 -8.69 -2.61
N SER A 25 -9.92 -7.55 -1.92
CA SER A 25 -9.04 -6.44 -2.31
C SER A 25 -7.56 -6.84 -2.23
N GLY A 26 -7.13 -7.55 -1.19
CA GLY A 26 -5.75 -8.03 -1.07
C GLY A 26 -5.37 -9.04 -2.15
N VAL A 27 -6.29 -9.92 -2.56
CA VAL A 27 -6.08 -10.90 -3.65
C VAL A 27 -5.95 -10.23 -5.02
N SER A 28 -6.36 -8.97 -5.16
CA SER A 28 -6.19 -8.23 -6.41
C SER A 28 -4.69 -7.97 -6.73
N GLU A 29 -3.84 -7.79 -5.73
CA GLU A 29 -2.40 -7.57 -5.90
C GLU A 29 -1.66 -8.79 -6.53
N PRO A 30 -1.77 -10.03 -6.00
CA PRO A 30 -1.13 -11.18 -6.61
C PRO A 30 -1.72 -11.53 -7.98
N ILE A 31 -3.02 -11.30 -8.20
CA ILE A 31 -3.64 -11.47 -9.53
C ILE A 31 -3.03 -10.49 -10.53
N ALA A 32 -2.93 -9.21 -10.16
CA ALA A 32 -2.31 -8.19 -11.00
C ALA A 32 -0.82 -8.50 -11.25
N ALA A 33 -0.10 -8.99 -10.25
CA ALA A 33 1.30 -9.41 -10.38
C ALA A 33 1.45 -10.60 -11.35
N LEU A 34 0.56 -11.60 -11.28
CA LEU A 34 0.54 -12.74 -12.20
C LEU A 34 0.24 -12.32 -13.64
N LEU A 35 -0.75 -11.44 -13.83
CA LEU A 35 -1.07 -10.90 -15.16
C LEU A 35 0.07 -10.05 -15.71
N GLY A 36 0.65 -9.18 -14.88
CA GLY A 36 1.82 -8.38 -15.23
C GLY A 36 2.99 -9.25 -15.63
N TRP A 37 3.30 -10.30 -14.86
CA TRP A 37 4.32 -11.28 -15.20
C TRP A 37 4.01 -12.00 -16.51
N ALA A 38 2.80 -12.50 -16.72
CA ALA A 38 2.44 -13.21 -17.96
C ALA A 38 2.59 -12.35 -19.22
N ILE A 39 2.30 -11.04 -19.13
CA ILE A 39 2.40 -10.10 -20.25
C ILE A 39 3.86 -9.66 -20.50
N LEU A 40 4.62 -9.43 -19.43
CA LEU A 40 5.99 -8.88 -19.51
C LEU A 40 7.11 -9.93 -19.49
N ALA A 41 6.80 -11.21 -19.20
CA ALA A 41 7.77 -12.30 -19.01
C ALA A 41 8.81 -12.43 -20.13
N ASN A 42 8.47 -12.01 -21.36
CA ASN A 42 9.33 -12.19 -22.53
C ASN A 42 10.01 -10.90 -23.01
N LYS A 43 9.77 -9.74 -22.36
CA LYS A 43 10.29 -8.43 -22.77
C LYS A 43 10.89 -7.64 -21.61
N PHE A 44 11.81 -8.25 -20.88
CA PHE A 44 12.54 -7.59 -19.80
C PHE A 44 13.71 -6.77 -20.35
N THR A 45 13.51 -5.47 -20.49
CA THR A 45 14.58 -4.49 -20.77
C THR A 45 14.73 -3.55 -19.58
N ASP A 46 15.96 -3.10 -19.27
CA ASP A 46 16.25 -2.21 -18.15
C ASP A 46 15.45 -0.90 -18.21
N GLU A 47 15.23 -0.37 -19.41
CA GLU A 47 14.40 0.82 -19.65
C GLU A 47 12.94 0.61 -19.20
N LEU A 48 12.38 -0.57 -19.44
CA LEU A 48 11.00 -0.89 -19.08
C LEU A 48 10.84 -0.95 -17.56
N TYR A 49 11.82 -1.55 -16.87
CA TYR A 49 11.86 -1.57 -15.41
C TYR A 49 11.96 -0.17 -14.81
N ALA A 50 12.84 0.68 -15.35
CA ALA A 50 12.97 2.05 -14.88
C ALA A 50 11.65 2.84 -14.99
N ILE A 51 10.95 2.72 -16.13
CA ILE A 51 9.66 3.37 -16.35
C ILE A 51 8.59 2.80 -15.41
N LEU A 52 8.50 1.48 -15.27
CA LEU A 52 7.51 0.83 -14.41
C LEU A 52 7.71 1.17 -12.94
N PHE A 53 8.92 1.02 -12.41
CA PHE A 53 9.21 1.35 -11.02
C PHE A 53 9.02 2.84 -10.75
N GLY A 54 9.39 3.71 -11.69
CA GLY A 54 9.14 5.14 -11.59
C GLY A 54 7.64 5.48 -11.50
N LEU A 55 6.83 4.88 -12.39
CA LEU A 55 5.38 5.10 -12.41
C LEU A 55 4.71 4.56 -11.15
N VAL A 56 4.98 3.31 -10.78
CA VAL A 56 4.39 2.66 -9.61
C VAL A 56 4.82 3.37 -8.33
N GLY A 57 6.11 3.73 -8.21
CA GLY A 57 6.62 4.52 -7.09
C GLY A 57 5.92 5.87 -6.96
N GLY A 58 5.80 6.62 -8.06
CA GLY A 58 5.09 7.91 -8.06
C GLY A 58 3.61 7.79 -7.69
N MET A 59 2.92 6.76 -8.19
CA MET A 59 1.52 6.47 -7.85
C MET A 59 1.38 6.19 -6.36
N MET A 60 2.20 5.30 -5.79
CA MET A 60 2.13 4.92 -4.37
C MET A 60 2.48 6.08 -3.44
N VAL A 61 3.45 6.92 -3.79
CA VAL A 61 3.79 8.13 -3.04
C VAL A 61 2.61 9.10 -3.03
N THR A 62 1.96 9.30 -4.18
CA THR A 62 0.80 10.19 -4.29
C THR A 62 -0.37 9.69 -3.45
N ILE A 63 -0.72 8.40 -3.55
CA ILE A 63 -1.79 7.79 -2.74
C ILE A 63 -1.47 7.91 -1.25
N SER A 64 -0.24 7.61 -0.86
CA SER A 64 0.16 7.66 0.56
C SER A 64 0.10 9.08 1.13
N ALA A 65 0.62 10.06 0.39
CA ALA A 65 0.67 11.45 0.85
C ALA A 65 -0.68 12.16 0.78
N ARG A 66 -1.48 11.91 -0.26
CA ARG A 66 -2.73 12.66 -0.53
C ARG A 66 -3.98 11.96 -0.03
N GLU A 67 -3.97 10.66 0.15
CA GLU A 67 -5.16 9.91 0.57
C GLU A 67 -4.95 9.30 1.96
N LEU A 68 -3.88 8.52 2.16
CA LEU A 68 -3.68 7.80 3.41
C LEU A 68 -3.35 8.72 4.59
N LEU A 69 -2.41 9.65 4.41
CA LEU A 69 -2.02 10.60 5.45
C LEU A 69 -3.18 11.48 5.95
N PRO A 70 -3.94 12.19 5.08
CA PRO A 70 -5.06 13.01 5.57
C PRO A 70 -6.21 12.16 6.13
N THR A 71 -6.42 10.95 5.61
CA THR A 71 -7.40 10.03 6.21
C THR A 71 -6.98 9.64 7.62
N ALA A 72 -5.69 9.37 7.85
CA ALA A 72 -5.16 9.05 9.18
C ALA A 72 -5.31 10.23 10.15
N HIS A 73 -4.95 11.45 9.77
CA HIS A 73 -5.16 12.66 10.60
C HIS A 73 -6.65 12.89 10.93
N ARG A 74 -7.56 12.57 10.00
CA ARG A 74 -9.00 12.71 10.28
C ARG A 74 -9.49 11.78 11.39
N TYR A 75 -8.81 10.66 11.63
CA TYR A 75 -9.07 9.75 12.73
C TYR A 75 -8.24 10.06 14.00
N ASP A 76 -7.24 10.95 13.92
CA ASP A 76 -6.41 11.42 15.05
C ASP A 76 -6.27 12.96 15.03
N PRO A 77 -7.30 13.69 15.49
CA PRO A 77 -7.37 15.16 15.38
C PRO A 77 -6.34 15.92 16.23
N GLU A 78 -5.71 15.27 17.22
CA GLU A 78 -4.66 15.87 18.07
C GLU A 78 -3.23 15.54 17.59
N ASP A 79 -3.10 14.80 16.49
CA ASP A 79 -1.81 14.51 15.87
C ASP A 79 -0.79 13.78 16.75
N THR A 80 -1.31 12.99 17.69
CA THR A 80 -0.49 12.38 18.74
C THR A 80 0.27 11.17 18.26
N VAL A 81 -0.26 10.42 17.29
CA VAL A 81 0.29 9.11 16.88
C VAL A 81 0.56 9.00 15.38
N VAL A 82 -0.21 9.68 14.53
CA VAL A 82 -0.11 9.51 13.07
C VAL A 82 1.27 9.90 12.53
N THR A 83 1.77 11.08 12.91
CA THR A 83 3.07 11.58 12.44
C THR A 83 4.23 10.71 12.92
N TYR A 84 4.21 10.28 14.19
CA TYR A 84 5.24 9.38 14.73
C TYR A 84 5.23 8.01 14.04
N CYS A 85 4.05 7.40 13.87
CA CYS A 85 3.91 6.13 13.16
C CYS A 85 4.37 6.21 11.70
N PHE A 86 4.10 7.33 11.02
CA PHE A 86 4.56 7.55 9.65
C PHE A 86 6.09 7.61 9.56
N ILE A 87 6.73 8.38 10.44
CA ILE A 87 8.19 8.49 10.50
C ILE A 87 8.83 7.14 10.87
N VAL A 88 8.28 6.44 11.87
CA VAL A 88 8.76 5.10 12.26
C VAL A 88 8.63 4.11 11.09
N GLY A 89 7.52 4.15 10.35
CA GLY A 89 7.33 3.34 9.15
C GLY A 89 8.41 3.61 8.08
N MET A 90 8.73 4.88 7.82
CA MET A 90 9.82 5.25 6.91
C MET A 90 11.18 4.74 7.37
N ILE A 91 11.47 4.82 8.69
CA ILE A 91 12.72 4.31 9.27
C ILE A 91 12.82 2.80 9.09
N ILE A 92 11.75 2.04 9.37
CA ILE A 92 11.72 0.58 9.20
C ILE A 92 11.99 0.20 7.74
N MET A 93 11.37 0.91 6.80
CA MET A 93 11.61 0.68 5.37
C MET A 93 13.05 1.01 4.96
N ALA A 94 13.60 2.12 5.43
CA ALA A 94 14.99 2.48 5.16
C ALA A 94 15.98 1.44 5.74
N LEU A 95 15.75 0.98 6.97
CA LEU A 95 16.56 -0.07 7.59
C LEU A 95 16.48 -1.39 6.82
N SER A 96 15.30 -1.77 6.34
CA SER A 96 15.12 -2.96 5.50
C SER A 96 15.97 -2.89 4.23
N LEU A 97 15.97 -1.74 3.55
CA LEU A 97 16.78 -1.54 2.34
C LEU A 97 18.28 -1.62 2.63
N VAL A 98 18.75 -1.00 3.71
CA VAL A 98 20.16 -1.05 4.11
C VAL A 98 20.59 -2.48 4.46
N LEU A 99 19.75 -3.22 5.18
CA LEU A 99 20.04 -4.61 5.54
C LEU A 99 20.10 -5.53 4.31
N PHE A 100 19.24 -5.30 3.31
CA PHE A 100 19.22 -6.10 2.08
C PHE A 100 20.39 -5.78 1.13
N GLN A 101 21.03 -4.62 1.30
CA GLN A 101 22.24 -4.22 0.55
C GLN A 101 23.55 -4.69 1.21
N LEU A 102 23.50 -5.22 2.43
CA LEU A 102 24.64 -5.66 3.23
C LEU A 102 24.93 -7.16 3.02
#